data_AF-A0A3B8IB95-F1
#
_entry.id   AF-A0A3B8IB95-F1
#
_cell.length_a   1.000
_cell.length_b   1.000
_cell.length_c   1.000
_cell.angle_alpha   90.00
_cell.angle_beta   90.00
_cell.angle_gamma   90.00
#
_symmetry.space_group_name_H-M   'P 1'
#
loop_
_entity.id
_entity.type
_entity.pdbx_description
1 polymer ?
#
loop_
_entity_poly.entity_id
_entity_poly.type
_entity_poly.pdbx_seq_one_letter_code
_entity_poly.pdbx_strand_id
1 'polypeptide(L)'
;MSVMRRIQVGFLGGLLSVLPFMQACQDQELANQLEELSEELEEAKQINNLLAFRQTILDARVSEVLVSNVAEEPNGEWNLSFEDGSVYQVDSGIVAEVALDSASWKVDFTLSDASEVSGHFIGNLSITEEQIELNPFNSAPLSALAQVSTPVKGSFVVTVKGQDGDVSDIIYESPNVGTEHSLPIIGLYGEYDNTVELTFVSATGAVRATHTTTVTTEALPTGLPTVDIVVPLSNPAQNTLFLVNYRAVNMPFMMDAFGKVRWFSNGFTTVRKYGLQIFANGNVGYGVAGAGQGSVMEYTLVGEFVREYTFYPAYENAHHDVFELPNGNLLVAVNETGGETIEDQIIEMDRNSGAILTEWDLRESLPTDRLTFRVIQDGADWFHNNAIWYDERDHSLILSGQAQGVVKVDWDNNLKWILAPHEGWPEEYQDYLLQPTEAEGFEWVWGQHAPQVLPSGNLLLFDNGFGREFGAADQFSRAVEFEIVENDNGIGGSISEVWQYGKERGEEFFAPFISDVDYYPTTDTRFLVAGSTAFSLNYVDSANMTLTPDPTAIETIMVEVNEAKEVLFEATFSSEGKTGTTYRAEKLILFN
;
A
#
# COMPACT_ATOMS: atom_id res chain seq x y z
N MET A 1 65.92 -33.67 -58.63
CA MET A 1 66.73 -32.89 -59.60
C MET A 1 67.68 -32.04 -58.79
N SER A 2 68.96 -32.40 -58.72
CA SER A 2 70.05 -31.84 -59.55
C SER A 2 70.33 -30.38 -59.15
N VAL A 3 71.50 -29.94 -58.68
CA VAL A 3 72.86 -30.16 -59.19
C VAL A 3 73.88 -29.71 -58.13
N MET A 4 74.93 -30.51 -57.94
CA MET A 4 76.25 -30.12 -57.38
C MET A 4 77.11 -29.38 -58.42
N ARG A 5 77.99 -28.43 -58.00
CA ARG A 5 79.42 -28.27 -58.42
C ARG A 5 80.01 -26.97 -57.81
N ARG A 6 81.03 -27.02 -56.94
CA ARG A 6 82.51 -27.10 -57.14
C ARG A 6 83.16 -25.85 -57.78
N ILE A 7 84.12 -25.25 -57.06
CA ILE A 7 85.50 -24.80 -57.44
C ILE A 7 86.13 -24.16 -56.18
N GLN A 8 87.12 -24.78 -55.52
CA GLN A 8 88.60 -24.65 -55.64
C GLN A 8 89.18 -23.28 -55.19
N VAL A 9 89.74 -23.22 -53.97
CA VAL A 9 91.18 -23.28 -53.59
C VAL A 9 91.91 -21.93 -53.71
N GLY A 10 92.42 -21.44 -52.57
CA GLY A 10 93.42 -20.37 -52.56
C GLY A 10 93.73 -19.72 -51.21
N PHE A 11 94.57 -20.39 -50.41
CA PHE A 11 95.70 -19.79 -49.69
C PHE A 11 95.53 -19.04 -48.34
N LEU A 12 96.44 -19.42 -47.41
CA LEU A 12 96.81 -18.85 -46.10
C LEU A 12 95.71 -18.89 -45.01
N GLY A 13 95.88 -19.60 -43.89
CA GLY A 13 97.10 -19.67 -43.07
C GLY A 13 97.01 -18.60 -41.97
N GLY A 14 96.19 -18.88 -40.94
CA GLY A 14 96.07 -18.05 -39.73
C GLY A 14 94.67 -17.47 -39.49
N LEU A 15 93.69 -18.29 -39.08
CA LEU A 15 92.45 -17.84 -38.42
C LEU A 15 91.56 -18.98 -37.85
N LEU A 16 92.00 -20.24 -37.92
CA LEU A 16 91.18 -21.41 -37.53
C LEU A 16 91.16 -21.75 -36.03
N SER A 17 91.75 -20.94 -35.16
CA SER A 17 91.61 -21.08 -33.70
C SER A 17 90.63 -20.08 -33.08
N VAL A 18 90.02 -19.18 -33.88
CA VAL A 18 89.14 -18.12 -33.36
C VAL A 18 87.68 -18.33 -33.77
N LEU A 19 87.38 -19.14 -34.80
CA LEU A 19 86.01 -19.43 -35.25
C LEU A 19 85.15 -20.17 -34.20
N PRO A 20 85.62 -21.25 -33.53
CA PRO A 20 84.85 -21.88 -32.46
C PRO A 20 84.72 -20.97 -31.22
N PHE A 21 85.71 -20.10 -30.99
CA PHE A 21 85.72 -19.15 -29.88
C PHE A 21 84.80 -17.95 -30.12
N MET A 22 84.72 -17.44 -31.35
CA MET A 22 83.75 -16.40 -31.75
C MET A 22 82.33 -16.96 -31.76
N GLN A 23 82.11 -18.20 -32.20
CA GLN A 23 80.80 -18.84 -32.19
C GLN A 23 80.33 -19.11 -30.76
N ALA A 24 81.22 -19.59 -29.87
CA ALA A 24 80.91 -19.77 -28.45
C ALA A 24 80.70 -18.43 -27.70
N CYS A 25 81.44 -17.37 -28.05
CA CYS A 25 81.18 -16.02 -27.52
C CYS A 25 79.84 -15.47 -28.02
N GLN A 26 79.47 -15.68 -29.29
CA GLN A 26 78.18 -15.28 -29.84
C GLN A 26 77.01 -16.07 -29.23
N ASP A 27 77.19 -17.37 -28.97
CA ASP A 27 76.19 -18.21 -28.31
C ASP A 27 76.01 -17.82 -26.82
N GLN A 28 77.09 -17.42 -26.13
CA GLN A 28 77.02 -16.90 -24.76
C GLN A 28 76.37 -15.51 -24.71
N GLU A 29 76.66 -14.63 -25.67
CA GLU A 29 76.07 -13.30 -25.79
C GLU A 29 74.58 -13.37 -26.13
N LEU A 30 74.18 -14.31 -27.00
CA LEU A 30 72.78 -14.61 -27.30
C LEU A 30 72.05 -15.23 -26.11
N ALA A 31 72.71 -16.10 -25.34
CA ALA A 31 72.14 -16.67 -24.11
C ALA A 31 71.90 -15.59 -23.04
N ASN A 32 72.85 -14.68 -22.85
CA ASN A 32 72.68 -13.55 -21.93
C ASN A 32 71.55 -12.61 -22.40
N GLN A 33 71.44 -12.32 -23.70
CA GLN A 33 70.35 -11.53 -24.26
C GLN A 33 68.98 -12.21 -24.10
N LEU A 34 68.91 -13.53 -24.23
CA LEU A 34 67.69 -14.32 -23.99
C LEU A 34 67.29 -14.33 -22.52
N GLU A 35 68.26 -14.37 -21.61
CA GLU A 35 68.03 -14.30 -20.16
C GLU A 35 67.48 -12.92 -19.78
N GLU A 36 68.11 -11.84 -20.26
CA GLU A 36 67.68 -10.44 -20.08
C GLU A 36 66.26 -10.20 -20.66
N LEU A 37 65.99 -10.67 -21.88
CA LEU A 37 64.65 -10.61 -22.48
C LEU A 37 63.61 -11.43 -21.69
N SER A 38 64.02 -12.52 -21.04
CA SER A 38 63.11 -13.32 -20.22
C SER A 38 62.78 -12.61 -18.90
N GLU A 39 63.75 -11.92 -18.30
CA GLU A 39 63.56 -11.08 -17.12
C GLU A 39 62.65 -9.88 -17.45
N GLU A 40 62.90 -9.16 -18.54
CA GLU A 40 62.04 -8.05 -19.01
C GLU A 40 60.62 -8.52 -19.31
N LEU A 41 60.45 -9.71 -19.90
CA LEU A 41 59.13 -10.28 -20.16
C LEU A 41 58.39 -10.62 -18.87
N GLU A 42 59.08 -11.14 -17.87
CA GLU A 42 58.47 -11.49 -16.58
C GLU A 42 58.09 -10.24 -15.78
N GLU A 43 58.93 -9.20 -15.78
CA GLU A 43 58.59 -7.88 -15.25
C GLU A 43 57.37 -7.28 -15.96
N ALA A 44 57.30 -7.35 -17.29
CA ALA A 44 56.16 -6.84 -18.06
C ALA A 44 54.86 -7.59 -17.76
N LYS A 45 54.90 -8.92 -17.55
CA LYS A 45 53.74 -9.69 -17.11
C LYS A 45 53.29 -9.27 -15.72
N GLN A 46 54.22 -9.10 -14.78
CA GLN A 46 53.90 -8.69 -13.42
C GLN A 46 53.24 -7.30 -13.40
N ILE A 47 53.74 -6.35 -14.19
CA ILE A 47 53.13 -5.02 -14.36
C ILE A 47 51.72 -5.13 -14.96
N ASN A 48 51.52 -5.95 -15.99
CA ASN A 48 50.20 -6.13 -16.59
C ASN A 48 49.19 -6.74 -15.60
N ASN A 49 49.62 -7.71 -14.80
CA ASN A 49 48.79 -8.33 -13.78
C ASN A 49 48.42 -7.34 -12.66
N LEU A 50 49.36 -6.49 -12.22
CA LEU A 50 49.10 -5.40 -11.28
C LEU A 50 48.05 -4.42 -11.82
N LEU A 51 48.18 -4.01 -13.08
CA LEU A 51 47.24 -3.10 -13.75
C LEU A 51 45.87 -3.75 -13.92
N ALA A 52 45.81 -5.01 -14.33
CA ALA A 52 44.56 -5.76 -14.50
C ALA A 52 43.82 -5.89 -13.16
N PHE A 53 44.52 -6.30 -12.10
CA PHE A 53 43.92 -6.39 -10.76
C PHE A 53 43.40 -5.03 -10.28
N ARG A 54 44.20 -3.97 -10.41
CA ARG A 54 43.76 -2.62 -10.05
C ARG A 54 42.51 -2.21 -10.83
N GLN A 55 42.49 -2.45 -12.14
CA GLN A 55 41.34 -2.10 -12.98
C GLN A 55 40.10 -2.87 -12.55
N THR A 56 40.21 -4.17 -12.24
CA THR A 56 39.10 -4.98 -11.72
C THR A 56 38.49 -4.37 -10.45
N ILE A 57 39.32 -3.98 -9.47
CA ILE A 57 38.81 -3.36 -8.23
C ILE A 57 38.16 -2.00 -8.49
N LEU A 58 38.74 -1.19 -9.38
CA LEU A 58 38.19 0.11 -9.74
C LEU A 58 36.87 -0.03 -10.52
N ASP A 59 36.77 -0.99 -11.43
CA ASP A 59 35.55 -1.26 -12.21
C ASP A 59 34.42 -1.76 -11.31
N ALA A 60 34.73 -2.67 -10.38
CA ALA A 60 33.78 -3.12 -9.36
C ALA A 60 33.27 -1.95 -8.52
N ARG A 61 34.17 -1.06 -8.09
CA ARG A 61 33.80 0.15 -7.34
C ARG A 61 32.91 1.10 -8.16
N VAL A 62 33.23 1.34 -9.43
CA VAL A 62 32.44 2.21 -10.32
C VAL A 62 31.06 1.61 -10.61
N SER A 63 31.00 0.28 -10.69
CA SER A 63 29.75 -0.46 -10.94
C SER A 63 28.96 -0.72 -9.67
N GLU A 64 29.44 -0.26 -8.51
CA GLU A 64 28.87 -0.52 -7.18
C GLU A 64 28.69 -2.01 -6.86
N VAL A 65 29.55 -2.86 -7.43
CA VAL A 65 29.61 -4.31 -7.15
C VAL A 65 30.62 -4.53 -6.03
N LEU A 66 30.13 -5.03 -4.90
CA LEU A 66 30.95 -5.24 -3.72
C LEU A 66 31.71 -6.56 -3.77
N VAL A 67 32.93 -6.57 -3.20
CA VAL A 67 33.65 -7.79 -2.86
C VAL A 67 32.91 -8.46 -1.69
N SER A 68 32.52 -9.71 -1.86
CA SER A 68 31.81 -10.51 -0.86
C SER A 68 32.74 -11.41 -0.06
N ASN A 69 33.86 -11.84 -0.65
CA ASN A 69 34.86 -12.68 0.01
C ASN A 69 36.26 -12.45 -0.56
N VAL A 70 37.28 -12.57 0.29
CA VAL A 70 38.69 -12.53 -0.09
C VAL A 70 39.40 -13.69 0.61
N ALA A 71 40.00 -14.60 -0.16
CA ALA A 71 40.68 -15.77 0.37
C ALA A 71 42.07 -15.94 -0.26
N GLU A 72 43.08 -16.24 0.57
CA GLU A 72 44.42 -16.61 0.11
C GLU A 72 44.51 -18.14 -0.05
N GLU A 73 45.02 -18.58 -1.19
CA GLU A 73 45.25 -19.99 -1.49
C GLU A 73 46.65 -20.43 -1.02
N PRO A 74 46.87 -21.74 -0.75
CA PRO A 74 48.17 -22.24 -0.28
C PRO A 74 49.36 -21.99 -1.23
N ASN A 75 49.09 -21.69 -2.50
CA ASN A 75 50.08 -21.36 -3.52
C ASN A 75 50.42 -19.85 -3.56
N GLY A 76 49.81 -19.02 -2.69
CA GLY A 76 50.02 -17.57 -2.63
C GLY A 76 49.19 -16.77 -3.64
N GLU A 77 48.27 -17.41 -4.36
CA GLU A 77 47.24 -16.74 -5.16
C GLU A 77 46.10 -16.26 -4.26
N TRP A 78 45.33 -15.28 -4.72
CA TRP A 78 44.14 -14.81 -4.01
C TRP A 78 42.88 -15.02 -4.85
N ASN A 79 41.79 -15.38 -4.19
CA ASN A 79 40.46 -15.50 -4.81
C ASN A 79 39.53 -14.44 -4.23
N LEU A 80 39.05 -13.55 -5.10
CA LEU A 80 38.03 -12.56 -4.77
C LEU A 80 36.69 -13.03 -5.31
N SER A 81 35.67 -13.07 -4.45
CA SER A 81 34.28 -13.24 -4.87
C SER A 81 33.57 -11.90 -4.79
N PHE A 82 32.67 -11.64 -5.73
CA PHE A 82 31.84 -10.44 -5.78
C PHE A 82 30.38 -10.78 -5.45
N GLU A 83 29.59 -9.77 -5.12
CA GLU A 83 28.17 -9.93 -4.75
C GLU A 83 27.29 -10.39 -5.93
N ASP A 84 27.73 -10.17 -7.16
CA ASP A 84 27.07 -10.64 -8.38
C ASP A 84 27.41 -12.11 -8.74
N GLY A 85 28.20 -12.77 -7.89
CA GLY A 85 28.66 -14.14 -8.08
C GLY A 85 29.87 -14.28 -9.00
N SER A 86 30.40 -13.19 -9.56
CA SER A 86 31.66 -13.23 -10.29
C SER A 86 32.84 -13.51 -9.34
N VAL A 87 33.89 -14.14 -9.90
CA VAL A 87 35.10 -14.50 -9.17
C VAL A 87 36.30 -14.00 -9.97
N TYR A 88 37.28 -13.42 -9.28
CA TYR A 88 38.54 -13.00 -9.86
C TYR A 88 39.69 -13.66 -9.10
N GLN A 89 40.48 -14.45 -9.82
CA GLN A 89 41.71 -15.05 -9.31
C GLN A 89 42.87 -14.09 -9.55
N VAL A 90 43.64 -13.84 -8.51
CA VAL A 90 44.81 -12.97 -8.50
C VAL A 90 46.06 -13.82 -8.46
N ASP A 91 46.93 -13.63 -9.44
CA ASP A 91 48.21 -14.35 -9.52
C ASP A 91 49.08 -14.12 -8.28
N SER A 92 49.88 -15.12 -7.95
CA SER A 92 50.79 -15.07 -6.80
C SER A 92 51.78 -13.90 -6.91
N GLY A 93 52.01 -13.19 -5.81
CA GLY A 93 52.97 -12.09 -5.76
C GLY A 93 52.48 -10.75 -6.32
N ILE A 94 51.17 -10.60 -6.54
CA ILE A 94 50.52 -9.33 -6.91
C ILE A 94 50.02 -8.57 -5.67
N VAL A 95 49.36 -9.26 -4.75
CA VAL A 95 48.85 -8.69 -3.48
C VAL A 95 49.82 -9.03 -2.36
N ALA A 96 50.27 -8.01 -1.64
CA ALA A 96 51.15 -8.13 -0.49
C ALA A 96 50.39 -8.16 0.83
N GLU A 97 49.32 -7.37 0.95
CA GLU A 97 48.50 -7.29 2.15
C GLU A 97 47.04 -6.96 1.79
N VAL A 98 46.11 -7.49 2.58
CA VAL A 98 44.68 -7.16 2.51
C VAL A 98 44.23 -6.64 3.87
N ALA A 99 43.66 -5.44 3.90
CA ALA A 99 43.04 -4.87 5.07
C ALA A 99 41.53 -4.73 4.85
N LEU A 100 40.73 -5.40 5.69
CA LEU A 100 39.28 -5.32 5.69
C LEU A 100 38.81 -4.36 6.78
N ASP A 101 37.98 -3.40 6.40
CA ASP A 101 37.20 -2.57 7.33
C ASP A 101 35.71 -2.86 7.14
N SER A 102 35.21 -3.80 7.93
CA SER A 102 33.81 -4.22 7.91
C SER A 102 32.84 -3.13 8.41
N ALA A 103 33.31 -2.10 9.12
CA ALA A 103 32.46 -1.00 9.58
C ALA A 103 32.27 0.04 8.47
N SER A 104 33.34 0.35 7.74
CA SER A 104 33.30 1.29 6.60
C SER A 104 32.99 0.61 5.26
N TRP A 105 32.77 -0.71 5.26
CA TRP A 105 32.49 -1.51 4.06
C TRP A 105 33.57 -1.34 2.98
N LYS A 106 34.82 -1.43 3.42
CA LYS A 106 36.01 -1.15 2.60
C LYS A 106 36.97 -2.33 2.64
N VAL A 107 37.60 -2.58 1.50
CA VAL A 107 38.78 -3.44 1.40
C VAL A 107 39.91 -2.64 0.77
N ASP A 108 41.07 -2.65 1.43
CA ASP A 108 42.31 -2.07 0.93
C ASP A 108 43.29 -3.20 0.58
N PHE A 109 43.81 -3.14 -0.65
CA PHE A 109 44.86 -4.04 -1.11
C PHE A 109 46.16 -3.27 -1.25
N THR A 110 47.18 -3.69 -0.50
CA THR A 110 48.56 -3.26 -0.72
C THR A 110 49.18 -4.19 -1.76
N LEU A 111 49.62 -3.63 -2.88
CA LEU A 111 50.18 -4.36 -4.00
C LEU A 111 51.69 -4.60 -3.83
N SER A 112 52.25 -5.52 -4.62
CA SER A 112 53.68 -5.88 -4.56
C SER A 112 54.64 -4.73 -4.88
N ASP A 113 54.16 -3.69 -5.56
CA ASP A 113 54.91 -2.45 -5.85
C ASP A 113 54.73 -1.38 -4.76
N ALA A 114 54.15 -1.75 -3.61
CA ALA A 114 53.78 -0.90 -2.48
C ALA A 114 52.70 0.16 -2.80
N SER A 115 52.05 0.10 -3.96
CA SER A 115 50.88 0.91 -4.24
C SER A 115 49.62 0.32 -3.61
N GLU A 116 48.58 1.13 -3.46
CA GLU A 116 47.32 0.73 -2.85
C GLU A 116 46.16 0.83 -3.85
N VAL A 117 45.19 -0.08 -3.75
CA VAL A 117 43.89 0.04 -4.40
C VAL A 117 42.78 -0.34 -3.42
N SER A 118 41.73 0.49 -3.37
CA SER A 118 40.60 0.30 -2.46
C SER A 118 39.34 -0.08 -3.24
N GLY A 119 38.64 -1.10 -2.75
CA GLY A 119 37.30 -1.50 -3.19
C GLY A 119 36.27 -1.37 -2.08
N HIS A 120 35.01 -1.63 -2.43
CA HIS A 120 33.96 -1.85 -1.43
C HIS A 120 33.87 -3.33 -1.07
N PHE A 121 33.65 -3.60 0.22
CA PHE A 121 33.53 -4.95 0.76
C PHE A 121 32.22 -5.06 1.53
N ILE A 122 31.54 -6.20 1.43
CA ILE A 122 30.33 -6.46 2.22
C ILE A 122 30.70 -6.50 3.70
N GLY A 123 30.34 -5.44 4.42
CA GLY A 123 30.62 -5.28 5.83
C GLY A 123 29.46 -5.71 6.72
N ASN A 124 29.54 -5.30 7.98
CA ASN A 124 28.46 -5.49 8.94
C ASN A 124 27.55 -4.27 8.94
N LEU A 125 26.24 -4.48 8.93
CA LEU A 125 25.27 -3.41 9.14
C LEU A 125 24.99 -3.27 10.65
N SER A 126 25.30 -2.11 11.21
CA SER A 126 25.02 -1.79 12.60
C SER A 126 24.10 -0.58 12.66
N ILE A 127 22.85 -0.79 13.05
CA ILE A 127 21.87 0.26 13.32
C ILE A 127 21.68 0.31 14.83
N THR A 128 21.77 1.49 15.42
CA THR A 128 21.59 1.67 16.86
C THR A 128 20.14 1.96 17.21
N GLU A 129 19.76 1.71 18.47
CA GLU A 129 18.42 2.07 18.98
C GLU A 129 18.12 3.57 18.81
N GLU A 130 19.13 4.44 18.95
CA GLU A 130 18.98 5.90 18.76
C GLU A 130 18.58 6.30 17.34
N GLN A 131 18.80 5.42 16.36
CA GLN A 131 18.39 5.65 14.97
C GLN A 131 16.96 5.21 14.69
N ILE A 132 16.30 4.53 15.64
CA ILE A 132 14.95 4.00 15.49
C ILE A 132 14.06 4.68 16.52
N GLU A 133 13.26 5.63 16.07
CA GLU A 133 12.35 6.37 16.92
C GLU A 133 10.96 5.72 16.90
N LEU A 134 10.53 5.17 18.03
CA LEU A 134 9.16 4.66 18.22
C LEU A 134 8.18 5.84 18.33
N ASN A 135 7.07 5.77 17.59
CA ASN A 135 5.98 6.75 17.59
C ASN A 135 6.48 8.21 17.48
N PRO A 136 7.27 8.55 16.45
CA PRO A 136 8.00 9.83 16.37
C PRO A 136 7.06 11.06 16.38
N PHE A 137 5.83 10.91 15.90
CA PHE A 137 4.84 11.98 15.82
C PHE A 137 3.74 11.88 16.89
N ASN A 138 3.90 11.00 17.88
CA ASN A 138 2.94 10.79 18.98
C ASN A 138 1.50 10.47 18.54
N SER A 139 1.34 9.97 17.32
CA SER A 139 0.03 9.80 16.68
C SER A 139 -0.26 8.38 16.23
N ALA A 140 0.78 7.56 15.98
CA ALA A 140 0.65 6.17 15.54
C ALA A 140 1.55 5.26 16.41
N PRO A 141 1.11 4.86 17.61
CA PRO A 141 1.96 4.21 18.61
C PRO A 141 2.55 2.85 18.21
N LEU A 142 1.98 2.19 17.20
CA LEU A 142 2.46 0.91 16.65
C LEU A 142 3.29 1.10 15.38
N SER A 143 4.01 2.22 15.31
CA SER A 143 4.92 2.53 14.23
C SER A 143 6.23 3.10 14.78
N ALA A 144 7.30 2.97 14.00
CA ALA A 144 8.59 3.61 14.26
C ALA A 144 9.16 4.19 12.96
N LEU A 145 10.16 5.06 13.08
CA LEU A 145 10.90 5.60 11.94
C LEU A 145 12.40 5.35 12.16
N ALA A 146 13.04 4.64 11.23
CA ALA A 146 14.47 4.43 11.26
C ALA A 146 15.20 5.39 10.31
N GLN A 147 16.19 6.12 10.82
CA GLN A 147 17.07 7.00 10.03
C GLN A 147 18.46 6.36 9.90
N VAL A 148 18.77 5.84 8.70
CA VAL A 148 19.93 4.99 8.47
C VAL A 148 20.80 5.57 7.36
N SER A 149 22.11 5.68 7.63
CA SER A 149 23.12 6.00 6.62
C SER A 149 23.97 4.76 6.34
N THR A 150 24.31 4.51 5.08
CA THR A 150 25.08 3.36 4.63
C THR A 150 26.33 3.80 3.84
N PRO A 151 27.46 3.07 3.91
CA PRO A 151 28.69 3.51 3.22
C PRO A 151 28.65 3.40 1.69
N VAL A 152 27.68 2.68 1.14
CA VAL A 152 27.49 2.41 -0.29
C VAL A 152 26.01 2.53 -0.63
N LYS A 153 25.67 2.77 -1.91
CA LYS A 153 24.25 2.90 -2.28
C LYS A 153 23.55 1.56 -2.30
N GLY A 154 22.32 1.49 -1.81
CA GLY A 154 21.46 0.32 -1.91
C GLY A 154 20.03 0.69 -1.54
N SER A 155 19.18 -0.30 -1.29
CA SER A 155 17.85 -0.11 -0.72
C SER A 155 17.67 -1.01 0.50
N PHE A 156 16.59 -0.81 1.25
CA PHE A 156 16.21 -1.63 2.39
C PHE A 156 14.92 -2.39 2.11
N VAL A 157 14.93 -3.68 2.40
CA VAL A 157 13.72 -4.46 2.69
C VAL A 157 13.50 -4.42 4.20
N VAL A 158 12.37 -3.89 4.62
CA VAL A 158 11.95 -3.82 6.02
C VAL A 158 10.95 -4.93 6.28
N THR A 159 11.17 -5.71 7.33
CA THR A 159 10.28 -6.79 7.75
C THR A 159 9.97 -6.65 9.23
N VAL A 160 8.70 -6.44 9.56
CA VAL A 160 8.19 -6.58 10.93
C VAL A 160 7.67 -7.99 11.09
N LYS A 161 8.35 -8.79 11.92
CA LYS A 161 7.99 -10.21 12.09
C LYS A 161 6.62 -10.36 12.73
N GLY A 162 5.79 -11.18 12.11
CA GLY A 162 4.46 -11.53 12.55
C GLY A 162 4.45 -12.61 13.65
N GLN A 163 3.33 -12.72 14.35
CA GLN A 163 3.14 -13.71 15.41
C GLN A 163 2.54 -15.04 14.93
N ASP A 164 2.03 -15.09 13.70
CA ASP A 164 1.29 -16.22 13.13
C ASP A 164 1.99 -16.76 11.87
N GLY A 165 3.33 -16.83 11.94
CA GLY A 165 4.21 -17.26 10.85
C GLY A 165 4.49 -16.17 9.82
N ASP A 166 5.31 -16.50 8.82
CA ASP A 166 5.85 -15.51 7.87
C ASP A 166 4.76 -14.77 7.07
N VAL A 167 3.59 -15.40 6.86
CA VAL A 167 2.45 -14.75 6.19
C VAL A 167 1.89 -13.56 6.97
N SER A 168 2.12 -13.50 8.29
CA SER A 168 1.73 -12.39 9.16
C SER A 168 2.80 -11.32 9.32
N ASP A 169 3.97 -11.48 8.68
CA ASP A 169 4.97 -10.42 8.60
C ASP A 169 4.40 -9.20 7.84
N ILE A 170 4.92 -8.01 8.14
CA ILE A 170 4.71 -6.83 7.30
C ILE A 170 6.02 -6.52 6.59
N ILE A 171 6.02 -6.61 5.26
CA ILE A 171 7.22 -6.54 4.43
C ILE A 171 7.07 -5.45 3.37
N TYR A 172 8.05 -4.56 3.24
CA TYR A 172 8.14 -3.69 2.06
C TYR A 172 9.58 -3.42 1.68
N GLU A 173 9.79 -3.10 0.41
CA GLU A 173 11.05 -2.60 -0.10
C GLU A 173 10.97 -1.08 -0.25
N SER A 174 11.93 -0.36 0.32
CA SER A 174 12.01 1.08 0.17
C SER A 174 12.23 1.43 -1.30
N PRO A 175 11.49 2.40 -1.88
CA PRO A 175 11.75 2.84 -3.25
C PRO A 175 13.04 3.66 -3.38
N ASN A 176 13.66 4.05 -2.26
CA ASN A 176 14.85 4.89 -2.23
C ASN A 176 16.14 4.07 -2.34
N VAL A 177 16.80 4.16 -3.50
CA VAL A 177 18.15 3.65 -3.72
C VAL A 177 19.18 4.74 -3.46
N GLY A 178 19.93 4.64 -2.37
CA GLY A 178 20.85 5.68 -1.93
C GLY A 178 21.72 5.26 -0.75
N THR A 179 22.37 6.24 -0.13
CA THR A 179 23.17 6.05 1.10
C THR A 179 22.47 6.59 2.34
N GLU A 180 21.37 7.33 2.19
CA GLU A 180 20.60 7.93 3.28
C GLU A 180 19.17 7.42 3.17
N HIS A 181 18.64 6.87 4.25
CA HIS A 181 17.37 6.17 4.27
C HIS A 181 16.51 6.64 5.43
N SER A 182 15.24 6.88 5.11
CA SER A 182 14.17 7.04 6.08
C SER A 182 13.19 5.90 5.89
N LEU A 183 13.13 5.01 6.89
CA LEU A 183 12.44 3.73 6.80
C LEU A 183 11.26 3.72 7.77
N PRO A 184 10.01 3.95 7.31
CA PRO A 184 8.85 3.75 8.16
C PRO A 184 8.73 2.28 8.54
N ILE A 185 8.62 1.99 9.84
CA ILE A 185 8.37 0.65 10.37
C ILE A 185 6.89 0.64 10.79
N ILE A 186 6.06 -0.02 10.00
CA ILE A 186 4.61 -0.11 10.21
C ILE A 186 4.25 -1.56 10.52
N GLY A 187 3.27 -1.78 11.41
CA GLY A 187 2.77 -3.12 11.68
C GLY A 187 3.24 -3.70 13.00
N LEU A 188 3.67 -2.90 13.97
CA LEU A 188 4.06 -3.40 15.29
C LEU A 188 2.81 -3.92 16.05
N TYR A 189 3.00 -4.92 16.90
CA TYR A 189 2.01 -5.38 17.87
C TYR A 189 2.12 -4.55 19.15
N GLY A 190 1.02 -4.34 19.87
CA GLY A 190 1.01 -3.71 21.20
C GLY A 190 1.41 -4.67 22.34
N GLU A 191 1.91 -4.13 23.45
CA GLU A 191 2.43 -4.89 24.61
C GLU A 191 3.43 -5.99 24.21
N TYR A 192 4.32 -5.69 23.25
CA TYR A 192 5.16 -6.71 22.64
C TYR A 192 6.56 -6.20 22.32
N ASP A 193 7.52 -7.12 22.43
CA ASP A 193 8.90 -6.97 21.96
C ASP A 193 8.95 -7.36 20.49
N ASN A 194 8.61 -6.40 19.61
CA ASN A 194 8.52 -6.66 18.17
C ASN A 194 9.90 -6.92 17.58
N THR A 195 10.05 -7.96 16.77
CA THR A 195 11.29 -8.20 16.01
C THR A 195 11.18 -7.52 14.65
N VAL A 196 12.16 -6.65 14.34
CA VAL A 196 12.26 -5.92 13.08
C VAL A 196 13.56 -6.29 12.38
N GLU A 197 13.47 -6.70 11.13
CA GLU A 197 14.61 -7.00 10.27
C GLU A 197 14.74 -5.92 9.19
N LEU A 198 15.94 -5.36 9.08
CA LEU A 198 16.33 -4.35 8.10
C LEU A 198 17.40 -4.97 7.20
N THR A 199 16.97 -5.43 6.02
CA THR A 199 17.85 -6.09 5.04
C THR A 199 18.26 -5.10 3.98
N PHE A 200 19.55 -4.75 3.97
CA PHE A 200 20.13 -3.87 2.97
C PHE A 200 20.51 -4.68 1.72
N VAL A 201 20.00 -4.23 0.57
CA VAL A 201 20.16 -4.88 -0.73
C VAL A 201 20.81 -3.94 -1.75
N SER A 202 21.48 -4.51 -2.74
CA SER A 202 21.98 -3.76 -3.90
C SER A 202 20.81 -3.28 -4.78
N ALA A 203 21.11 -2.43 -5.76
CA ALA A 203 20.12 -2.02 -6.77
C ALA A 203 19.61 -3.18 -7.65
N THR A 204 20.30 -4.33 -7.64
CA THR A 204 19.91 -5.56 -8.34
C THR A 204 19.22 -6.57 -7.43
N GLY A 205 18.97 -6.23 -6.16
CA GLY A 205 18.29 -7.07 -5.17
C GLY A 205 19.20 -8.08 -4.46
N ALA A 206 20.52 -8.01 -4.66
CA ALA A 206 21.46 -8.88 -3.94
C ALA A 206 21.54 -8.45 -2.47
N VAL A 207 21.36 -9.39 -1.54
CA VAL A 207 21.47 -9.12 -0.10
C VAL A 207 22.91 -8.80 0.27
N ARG A 208 23.12 -7.64 0.88
CA ARG A 208 24.43 -7.20 1.38
C ARG A 208 24.56 -7.44 2.87
N ALA A 209 23.58 -7.03 3.66
CA ALA A 209 23.60 -7.26 5.09
C ALA A 209 22.18 -7.22 5.66
N THR A 210 21.97 -7.92 6.78
CA THR A 210 20.72 -7.87 7.54
C THR A 210 21.03 -7.46 8.97
N HIS A 211 20.27 -6.50 9.48
CA HIS A 211 20.28 -6.10 10.88
C HIS A 211 18.93 -6.44 11.50
N THR A 212 18.95 -7.15 12.63
CA THR A 212 17.74 -7.50 13.39
C THR A 212 17.76 -6.76 14.72
N THR A 213 16.65 -6.12 15.06
CA THR A 213 16.49 -5.35 16.29
C THR A 213 15.12 -5.59 16.91
N THR A 214 14.97 -5.18 18.18
CA THR A 214 13.73 -5.29 18.94
C THR A 214 13.14 -3.89 19.16
N VAL A 215 11.84 -3.73 18.92
CA VAL A 215 11.08 -2.51 19.22
C VAL A 215 9.95 -2.84 20.20
N THR A 216 10.12 -2.45 21.45
CA THR A 216 9.12 -2.69 22.51
C THR A 216 8.04 -1.60 22.49
N THR A 217 6.78 -2.00 22.45
CA THR A 217 5.62 -1.09 22.45
C THR A 217 4.79 -1.22 23.72
N GLU A 218 4.11 -0.15 24.09
CA GLU A 218 3.12 -0.15 25.18
C GLU A 218 1.84 -0.94 24.83
N ALA A 219 1.03 -1.22 25.84
CA ALA A 219 -0.25 -1.90 25.68
C ALA A 219 -1.25 -1.11 24.82
N LEU A 220 -2.14 -1.86 24.16
CA LEU A 220 -3.25 -1.27 23.42
C LEU A 220 -4.14 -0.44 24.35
N PRO A 221 -4.71 0.68 23.86
CA PRO A 221 -5.61 1.51 24.65
C PRO A 221 -6.90 0.76 24.97
N THR A 222 -7.54 1.15 26.07
CA THR A 222 -8.86 0.61 26.45
C THR A 222 -9.93 1.07 25.47
N GLY A 223 -10.96 0.23 25.28
CA GLY A 223 -12.14 0.55 24.46
C GLY A 223 -12.04 0.18 22.98
N LEU A 224 -10.89 -0.32 22.50
CA LEU A 224 -10.86 -1.09 21.25
C LEU A 224 -11.72 -2.35 21.37
N PRO A 225 -12.36 -2.81 20.29
CA PRO A 225 -13.20 -3.99 20.34
C PRO A 225 -12.34 -5.24 20.53
N THR A 226 -12.93 -6.26 21.15
CA THR A 226 -12.45 -7.64 21.02
C THR A 226 -12.85 -8.15 19.64
N VAL A 227 -11.90 -8.78 18.95
CA VAL A 227 -12.10 -9.38 17.64
C VAL A 227 -12.13 -10.89 17.80
N ASP A 228 -13.16 -11.53 17.26
CA ASP A 228 -13.24 -12.99 17.14
C ASP A 228 -13.26 -13.40 15.66
N ILE A 229 -12.32 -14.25 15.25
CA ILE A 229 -12.24 -14.77 13.89
C ILE A 229 -13.08 -16.04 13.80
N VAL A 230 -14.26 -15.91 13.21
CA VAL A 230 -15.25 -17.00 13.07
C VAL A 230 -14.86 -17.91 11.90
N VAL A 231 -14.50 -17.31 10.76
CA VAL A 231 -13.98 -18.02 9.59
C VAL A 231 -12.64 -17.39 9.21
N PRO A 232 -11.51 -18.11 9.32
CA PRO A 232 -10.21 -17.57 8.99
C PRO A 232 -10.03 -17.43 7.48
N LEU A 233 -9.40 -16.34 7.05
CA LEU A 233 -9.06 -16.12 5.65
C LEU A 233 -8.03 -17.17 5.22
N SER A 234 -8.35 -17.97 4.20
CA SER A 234 -7.47 -19.02 3.72
C SER A 234 -6.34 -18.43 2.87
N ASN A 235 -5.08 -18.60 3.31
CA ASN A 235 -3.87 -18.10 2.63
C ASN A 235 -3.93 -16.59 2.31
N PRO A 236 -3.98 -15.71 3.33
CA PRO A 236 -3.94 -14.27 3.09
C PRO A 236 -2.69 -13.88 2.31
N ALA A 237 -2.81 -12.88 1.44
CA ALA A 237 -1.64 -12.28 0.81
C ALA A 237 -0.76 -11.62 1.88
N GLN A 238 0.56 -11.54 1.63
CA GLN A 238 1.45 -10.77 2.49
C GLN A 238 0.91 -9.35 2.66
N ASN A 239 1.02 -8.78 3.86
CA ASN A 239 0.53 -7.43 4.19
C ASN A 239 -1.00 -7.24 4.10
N THR A 240 -1.79 -8.33 4.09
CA THR A 240 -3.26 -8.20 4.19
C THR A 240 -3.63 -7.64 5.56
N LEU A 241 -4.28 -6.46 5.56
CA LEU A 241 -4.79 -5.78 6.75
C LEU A 241 -6.24 -5.34 6.52
N PHE A 242 -6.95 -5.10 7.61
CA PHE A 242 -8.30 -4.52 7.62
C PHE A 242 -8.25 -3.18 8.33
N LEU A 243 -8.44 -2.07 7.62
CA LEU A 243 -8.57 -0.72 8.19
C LEU A 243 -9.97 -0.53 8.71
N VAL A 244 -10.11 -0.28 10.01
CA VAL A 244 -11.40 -0.22 10.70
C VAL A 244 -11.61 1.18 11.26
N ASN A 245 -12.73 1.82 10.88
CA ASN A 245 -13.18 3.08 11.47
C ASN A 245 -14.16 2.83 12.62
N TYR A 246 -13.63 2.42 13.77
CA TYR A 246 -14.45 2.06 14.94
C TYR A 246 -14.89 3.30 15.75
N ARG A 247 -16.20 3.48 15.92
CA ARG A 247 -16.80 4.73 16.43
C ARG A 247 -16.71 4.88 17.94
N ALA A 248 -16.78 3.79 18.72
CA ALA A 248 -16.97 3.88 20.17
C ALA A 248 -15.88 4.71 20.87
N VAL A 249 -14.64 4.64 20.36
CA VAL A 249 -13.49 5.42 20.84
C VAL A 249 -12.94 6.45 19.83
N ASN A 250 -13.57 6.56 18.65
CA ASN A 250 -13.09 7.38 17.51
C ASN A 250 -11.61 7.13 17.16
N MET A 251 -11.17 5.88 17.31
CA MET A 251 -9.79 5.45 17.10
C MET A 251 -9.76 4.48 15.94
N PRO A 252 -9.30 4.92 14.75
CA PRO A 252 -9.11 3.98 13.66
C PRO A 252 -7.94 3.05 13.96
N PHE A 253 -8.06 1.80 13.54
CA PHE A 253 -7.01 0.81 13.69
C PHE A 253 -6.94 -0.09 12.45
N MET A 254 -5.79 -0.72 12.23
CA MET A 254 -5.67 -1.83 11.30
C MET A 254 -5.43 -3.12 12.08
N MET A 255 -6.10 -4.19 11.67
CA MET A 255 -5.83 -5.54 12.16
C MET A 255 -5.37 -6.45 11.02
N ASP A 256 -4.55 -7.45 11.33
CA ASP A 256 -4.21 -8.49 10.37
C ASP A 256 -5.32 -9.53 10.22
N ALA A 257 -5.13 -10.47 9.28
CA ALA A 257 -6.06 -11.57 9.01
C ALA A 257 -6.29 -12.53 10.20
N PHE A 258 -5.49 -12.40 11.27
CA PHE A 258 -5.60 -13.18 12.50
C PHE A 258 -6.30 -12.40 13.62
N GLY A 259 -6.82 -11.20 13.32
CA GLY A 259 -7.56 -10.36 14.27
C GLY A 259 -6.66 -9.59 15.25
N LYS A 260 -5.35 -9.51 15.00
CA LYS A 260 -4.43 -8.78 15.87
C LYS A 260 -4.22 -7.37 15.35
N VAL A 261 -4.29 -6.39 16.24
CA VAL A 261 -4.07 -4.97 15.90
C VAL A 261 -2.59 -4.75 15.54
N ARG A 262 -2.36 -4.18 14.36
CA ARG A 262 -1.04 -3.90 13.78
C ARG A 262 -0.76 -2.40 13.61
N TRP A 263 -1.79 -1.58 13.75
CA TRP A 263 -1.70 -0.13 13.69
C TRP A 263 -2.92 0.48 14.36
N PHE A 264 -2.76 1.63 14.99
CA PHE A 264 -3.89 2.49 15.37
C PHE A 264 -3.40 3.93 15.47
N SER A 265 -4.35 4.87 15.38
CA SER A 265 -4.04 6.28 15.57
C SER A 265 -4.77 6.90 16.75
N ASN A 266 -4.02 7.47 17.68
CA ASN A 266 -4.53 8.26 18.81
C ASN A 266 -4.30 9.77 18.65
N GLY A 267 -3.50 10.19 17.67
CA GLY A 267 -3.15 11.59 17.42
C GLY A 267 -3.99 12.28 16.34
N PHE A 268 -4.83 11.53 15.62
CA PHE A 268 -5.84 12.12 14.77
C PHE A 268 -6.83 12.90 15.64
N THR A 269 -7.22 14.09 15.17
CA THR A 269 -8.19 15.00 15.78
C THR A 269 -9.26 14.26 16.60
N THR A 270 -9.60 14.72 17.81
CA THR A 270 -10.57 14.04 18.72
C THR A 270 -11.99 13.92 18.15
N VAL A 271 -12.24 14.54 17.00
CA VAL A 271 -13.50 14.49 16.26
C VAL A 271 -13.65 13.18 15.47
N ARG A 272 -14.86 12.99 14.96
CA ARG A 272 -15.26 11.91 14.07
C ARG A 272 -14.45 11.95 12.77
N LYS A 273 -14.06 10.78 12.27
CA LYS A 273 -13.39 10.61 10.97
C LYS A 273 -14.41 10.08 9.97
N TYR A 274 -14.64 10.81 8.90
CA TYR A 274 -15.50 10.40 7.78
C TYR A 274 -14.64 10.14 6.54
N GLY A 275 -15.07 9.27 5.63
CA GLY A 275 -14.28 8.89 4.45
C GLY A 275 -12.85 8.42 4.77
N LEU A 276 -12.67 7.70 5.89
CA LEU A 276 -11.34 7.21 6.29
C LEU A 276 -10.85 6.18 5.27
N GLN A 277 -9.70 6.45 4.65
CA GLN A 277 -9.11 5.56 3.65
C GLN A 277 -7.59 5.67 3.62
N ILE A 278 -6.93 4.74 2.93
CA ILE A 278 -5.55 4.90 2.47
C ILE A 278 -5.60 5.46 1.05
N PHE A 279 -5.07 6.67 0.86
CA PHE A 279 -4.92 7.28 -0.45
C PHE A 279 -3.88 6.55 -1.30
N ALA A 280 -3.92 6.75 -2.62
CA ALA A 280 -3.04 6.12 -3.59
C ALA A 280 -1.54 6.39 -3.35
N ASN A 281 -1.19 7.46 -2.62
CA ASN A 281 0.18 7.75 -2.21
C ASN A 281 0.64 7.02 -0.93
N GLY A 282 -0.22 6.16 -0.35
CA GLY A 282 0.05 5.39 0.87
C GLY A 282 -0.21 6.14 2.17
N ASN A 283 -0.67 7.40 2.11
CA ASN A 283 -1.06 8.17 3.30
C ASN A 283 -2.49 7.83 3.71
N VAL A 284 -2.80 8.02 4.99
CA VAL A 284 -4.17 7.90 5.50
C VAL A 284 -4.86 9.27 5.45
N GLY A 285 -6.08 9.26 4.91
CA GLY A 285 -6.92 10.44 4.71
C GLY A 285 -8.27 10.31 5.39
N TYR A 286 -8.83 11.43 5.87
CA TYR A 286 -10.20 11.48 6.38
C TYR A 286 -10.75 12.91 6.43
N GLY A 287 -12.08 13.04 6.33
CA GLY A 287 -12.82 14.28 6.54
C GLY A 287 -13.04 14.62 8.01
N VAL A 288 -12.93 15.91 8.33
CA VAL A 288 -13.17 16.51 9.65
C VAL A 288 -14.52 17.23 9.69
N ALA A 289 -15.39 16.76 10.58
CA ALA A 289 -16.72 17.30 10.82
C ALA A 289 -16.74 18.51 11.78
N GLY A 290 -17.78 19.33 11.70
CA GLY A 290 -18.10 20.39 12.67
C GLY A 290 -18.71 21.64 12.04
N ALA A 291 -19.61 22.30 12.77
CA ALA A 291 -20.12 23.61 12.37
C ALA A 291 -19.04 24.70 12.56
N GLY A 292 -18.91 25.60 11.59
CA GLY A 292 -17.87 26.64 11.58
C GLY A 292 -16.46 26.12 11.30
N GLN A 293 -16.31 24.87 10.87
CA GLN A 293 -15.03 24.25 10.50
C GLN A 293 -15.24 23.15 9.46
N GLY A 294 -14.19 22.72 8.77
CA GLY A 294 -14.29 21.63 7.79
C GLY A 294 -13.04 21.51 6.96
N SER A 295 -12.52 20.28 6.89
CA SER A 295 -11.33 19.96 6.11
C SER A 295 -11.22 18.48 5.81
N VAL A 296 -10.36 18.14 4.85
CA VAL A 296 -9.77 16.79 4.75
C VAL A 296 -8.37 16.84 5.35
N MET A 297 -8.04 15.87 6.19
CA MET A 297 -6.73 15.71 6.81
C MET A 297 -5.99 14.55 6.20
N GLU A 298 -4.68 14.71 6.00
CA GLU A 298 -3.80 13.69 5.45
C GLU A 298 -2.59 13.49 6.36
N TYR A 299 -2.30 12.23 6.68
CA TYR A 299 -1.18 11.82 7.52
C TYR A 299 -0.41 10.67 6.89
N THR A 300 0.89 10.57 7.14
CA THR A 300 1.62 9.33 6.86
C THR A 300 1.21 8.23 7.85
N LEU A 301 1.49 6.97 7.53
CA LEU A 301 1.19 5.84 8.44
C LEU A 301 2.04 5.84 9.73
N VAL A 302 3.17 6.54 9.76
CA VAL A 302 3.93 6.80 11.00
C VAL A 302 3.35 7.95 11.84
N GLY A 303 2.28 8.59 11.35
CA GLY A 303 1.54 9.63 12.07
C GLY A 303 2.03 11.06 11.81
N GLU A 304 2.88 11.29 10.80
CA GLU A 304 3.26 12.66 10.42
C GLU A 304 2.09 13.37 9.77
N PHE A 305 1.79 14.59 10.20
CA PHE A 305 0.83 15.45 9.50
C PHE A 305 1.41 15.89 8.15
N VAL A 306 0.72 15.56 7.07
CA VAL A 306 1.14 15.92 5.71
C VAL A 306 0.47 17.22 5.29
N ARG A 307 -0.85 17.28 5.36
CA ARG A 307 -1.63 18.41 4.85
C ARG A 307 -3.05 18.45 5.39
N GLU A 308 -3.60 19.66 5.43
CA GLU A 308 -5.02 19.95 5.64
C GLU A 308 -5.58 20.66 4.40
N TYR A 309 -6.69 20.16 3.87
CA TYR A 309 -7.46 20.74 2.77
C TYR A 309 -8.69 21.42 3.35
N THR A 310 -8.60 22.71 3.63
CA THR A 310 -9.73 23.47 4.21
C THR A 310 -10.65 24.01 3.12
N PHE A 311 -11.96 23.95 3.38
CA PHE A 311 -13.01 24.49 2.51
C PHE A 311 -13.91 25.51 3.23
N TYR A 312 -13.61 25.82 4.49
CA TYR A 312 -14.21 26.91 5.24
C TYR A 312 -13.63 28.27 4.76
N PRO A 313 -14.43 29.35 4.63
CA PRO A 313 -15.79 29.54 5.09
C PRO A 313 -16.91 29.24 4.08
N ALA A 314 -16.59 28.79 2.87
CA ALA A 314 -17.63 28.50 1.87
C ALA A 314 -18.48 27.30 2.34
N TYR A 315 -17.80 26.25 2.78
CA TYR A 315 -18.39 25.01 3.25
C TYR A 315 -17.93 24.69 4.67
N GLU A 316 -18.67 23.82 5.35
CA GLU A 316 -18.36 23.30 6.67
C GLU A 316 -18.73 21.82 6.77
N ASN A 317 -18.32 21.17 7.86
CA ASN A 317 -18.72 19.81 8.20
C ASN A 317 -18.48 18.77 7.08
N ALA A 318 -17.24 18.27 6.92
CA ALA A 318 -17.03 17.06 6.12
C ALA A 318 -17.84 15.93 6.76
N HIS A 319 -18.77 15.35 6.02
CA HIS A 319 -19.61 14.27 6.49
C HIS A 319 -19.48 13.06 5.59
N HIS A 320 -19.69 11.89 6.18
CA HIS A 320 -19.81 10.60 5.51
C HIS A 320 -18.63 10.12 4.65
N ASP A 321 -18.31 10.80 3.56
CA ASP A 321 -17.39 10.33 2.54
C ASP A 321 -16.34 11.34 2.07
N VAL A 322 -15.21 10.79 1.69
CA VAL A 322 -14.11 11.42 0.95
C VAL A 322 -13.75 10.42 -0.12
N PHE A 323 -13.67 10.82 -1.38
CA PHE A 323 -13.32 9.92 -2.48
C PHE A 323 -12.14 10.49 -3.26
N GLU A 324 -11.04 9.73 -3.37
CA GLU A 324 -9.89 10.14 -4.17
C GLU A 324 -10.11 9.76 -5.64
N LEU A 325 -10.17 10.78 -6.50
CA LEU A 325 -10.26 10.62 -7.94
C LEU A 325 -8.95 10.06 -8.53
N PRO A 326 -8.97 9.43 -9.71
CA PRO A 326 -7.76 8.92 -10.38
C PRO A 326 -6.67 9.97 -10.66
N ASN A 327 -7.05 11.25 -10.73
CA ASN A 327 -6.12 12.38 -10.87
C ASN A 327 -5.52 12.86 -9.53
N GLY A 328 -5.93 12.25 -8.41
CA GLY A 328 -5.53 12.57 -7.03
C GLY A 328 -6.42 13.59 -6.32
N ASN A 329 -7.35 14.25 -7.04
CA ASN A 329 -8.29 15.20 -6.45
C ASN A 329 -9.25 14.52 -5.49
N LEU A 330 -9.86 15.30 -4.62
CA LEU A 330 -10.72 14.78 -3.55
C LEU A 330 -12.15 15.25 -3.76
N LEU A 331 -13.08 14.32 -3.92
CA LEU A 331 -14.50 14.59 -3.75
C LEU A 331 -14.83 14.50 -2.26
N VAL A 332 -15.57 15.48 -1.74
CA VAL A 332 -15.89 15.55 -0.31
C VAL A 332 -17.36 15.88 -0.15
N ALA A 333 -18.08 15.11 0.65
CA ALA A 333 -19.45 15.47 1.04
C ALA A 333 -19.41 16.49 2.19
N VAL A 334 -20.10 17.61 2.01
CA VAL A 334 -20.00 18.81 2.86
C VAL A 334 -21.36 19.47 3.07
N ASN A 335 -21.42 20.41 4.03
CA ASN A 335 -22.55 21.32 4.19
C ASN A 335 -22.19 22.73 3.73
N GLU A 336 -23.14 23.45 3.15
CA GLU A 336 -23.03 24.89 2.90
C GLU A 336 -23.00 25.63 4.24
N THR A 337 -22.04 26.55 4.41
CA THR A 337 -21.99 27.35 5.63
C THR A 337 -23.24 28.22 5.74
N GLY A 338 -24.07 27.94 6.75
CA GLY A 338 -25.32 28.68 6.98
C GLY A 338 -26.47 28.29 6.03
N GLY A 339 -26.36 27.17 5.32
CA GLY A 339 -27.44 26.59 4.53
C GLY A 339 -28.66 26.20 5.39
N GLU A 340 -29.84 26.20 4.75
CA GLU A 340 -31.10 25.77 5.41
C GLU A 340 -31.26 24.24 5.44
N THR A 341 -30.58 23.56 4.53
CA THR A 341 -30.52 22.09 4.43
C THR A 341 -29.07 21.61 4.58
N ILE A 342 -28.89 20.32 4.85
CA ILE A 342 -27.59 19.71 5.12
C ILE A 342 -27.48 18.35 4.42
N GLU A 343 -26.23 17.87 4.33
CA GLU A 343 -25.86 16.57 3.78
C GLU A 343 -26.34 16.34 2.35
N ASP A 344 -26.34 17.40 1.55
CA ASP A 344 -26.89 17.46 0.19
C ASP A 344 -25.92 18.12 -0.82
N GLN A 345 -24.64 18.26 -0.45
CA GLN A 345 -23.62 18.87 -1.31
C GLN A 345 -22.32 18.07 -1.36
N ILE A 346 -21.67 18.15 -2.53
CA ILE A 346 -20.37 17.55 -2.80
C ILE A 346 -19.46 18.61 -3.43
N ILE A 347 -18.18 18.64 -3.06
CA ILE A 347 -17.17 19.49 -3.69
C ILE A 347 -16.02 18.66 -4.25
N GLU A 348 -15.44 19.09 -5.37
CA GLU A 348 -14.13 18.61 -5.83
C GLU A 348 -13.03 19.58 -5.36
N MET A 349 -12.02 19.05 -4.70
CA MET A 349 -10.83 19.79 -4.28
C MET A 349 -9.59 19.35 -5.05
N ASP A 350 -8.86 20.31 -5.60
CA ASP A 350 -7.55 20.07 -6.20
C ASP A 350 -6.54 19.61 -5.14
N ARG A 351 -5.90 18.46 -5.36
CA ARG A 351 -4.96 17.85 -4.40
C ARG A 351 -3.73 18.72 -4.11
N ASN A 352 -3.32 19.53 -5.07
CA ASN A 352 -2.05 20.25 -4.97
C ASN A 352 -2.20 21.60 -4.28
N SER A 353 -3.27 22.33 -4.62
CA SER A 353 -3.55 23.68 -4.15
C SER A 353 -4.58 23.74 -3.03
N GLY A 354 -5.42 22.71 -2.89
CA GLY A 354 -6.59 22.72 -2.00
C GLY A 354 -7.73 23.61 -2.50
N ALA A 355 -7.67 24.10 -3.74
CA ALA A 355 -8.74 24.91 -4.32
C ALA A 355 -9.99 24.05 -4.61
N ILE A 356 -11.16 24.60 -4.33
CA ILE A 356 -12.44 24.02 -4.77
C ILE A 356 -12.57 24.28 -6.27
N LEU A 357 -12.72 23.22 -7.06
CA LEU A 357 -12.79 23.26 -8.51
C LEU A 357 -14.22 23.30 -9.02
N THR A 358 -15.10 22.51 -8.40
CA THR A 358 -16.51 22.39 -8.75
C THR A 358 -17.32 21.93 -7.53
N GLU A 359 -18.64 22.08 -7.61
CA GLU A 359 -19.60 21.69 -6.60
C GLU A 359 -20.82 21.02 -7.24
N TRP A 360 -21.41 20.08 -6.52
CA TRP A 360 -22.70 19.47 -6.85
C TRP A 360 -23.66 19.80 -5.72
N ASP A 361 -24.64 20.65 -6.02
CA ASP A 361 -25.72 20.99 -5.12
C ASP A 361 -26.97 20.18 -5.49
N LEU A 362 -27.30 19.18 -4.68
CA LEU A 362 -28.40 18.28 -5.00
C LEU A 362 -29.78 18.96 -4.93
N ARG A 363 -29.88 20.15 -4.32
CA ARG A 363 -31.10 20.96 -4.28
C ARG A 363 -31.49 21.48 -5.65
N GLU A 364 -30.52 21.57 -6.56
CA GLU A 364 -30.74 21.99 -7.95
C GLU A 364 -31.28 20.84 -8.83
N SER A 365 -31.10 19.59 -8.39
CA SER A 365 -31.30 18.41 -9.24
C SER A 365 -32.33 17.43 -8.71
N LEU A 366 -32.80 17.60 -7.47
CA LEU A 366 -33.72 16.70 -6.77
C LEU A 366 -34.76 17.47 -5.93
N PRO A 367 -35.91 16.85 -5.62
CA PRO A 367 -36.95 17.49 -4.84
C PRO A 367 -36.62 17.43 -3.33
N THR A 368 -36.45 18.59 -2.72
CA THR A 368 -36.09 18.72 -1.29
C THR A 368 -37.26 18.47 -0.34
N ASP A 369 -38.50 18.46 -0.83
CA ASP A 369 -39.73 18.30 -0.05
C ASP A 369 -40.31 16.87 -0.08
N ARG A 370 -39.67 15.94 -0.79
CA ARG A 370 -40.04 14.52 -0.79
C ARG A 370 -39.60 13.86 0.52
N LEU A 371 -40.47 13.74 1.52
CA LEU A 371 -40.12 13.15 2.83
C LEU A 371 -40.76 11.77 3.06
N THR A 372 -40.93 10.98 2.00
CA THR A 372 -41.71 9.74 2.01
C THR A 372 -41.09 8.64 2.87
N PHE A 373 -39.75 8.54 2.93
CA PHE A 373 -39.09 7.48 3.70
C PHE A 373 -39.00 7.81 5.18
N ARG A 374 -38.66 9.06 5.52
CA ARG A 374 -38.58 9.58 6.88
C ARG A 374 -38.43 11.10 6.89
N VAL A 375 -38.62 11.71 8.05
CA VAL A 375 -38.33 13.13 8.30
C VAL A 375 -37.15 13.23 9.27
N ILE A 376 -36.07 13.89 8.88
CA ILE A 376 -34.88 14.11 9.72
C ILE A 376 -34.70 15.61 9.92
N GLN A 377 -34.46 16.06 11.17
CA GLN A 377 -34.22 17.47 11.50
C GLN A 377 -35.25 18.41 10.85
N ASP A 378 -36.55 18.11 11.05
CA ASP A 378 -37.68 18.85 10.48
C ASP A 378 -37.68 18.95 8.93
N GLY A 379 -36.95 18.08 8.25
CA GLY A 379 -36.79 18.04 6.79
C GLY A 379 -35.51 18.69 6.28
N ALA A 380 -34.67 19.27 7.13
CA ALA A 380 -33.42 19.90 6.71
C ALA A 380 -32.39 18.89 6.16
N ASP A 381 -32.40 17.66 6.68
CA ASP A 381 -31.58 16.55 6.21
C ASP A 381 -32.49 15.64 5.35
N TRP A 382 -32.77 16.10 4.13
CA TRP A 382 -33.77 15.50 3.26
C TRP A 382 -33.19 14.39 2.37
N PHE A 383 -31.91 14.49 1.97
CA PHE A 383 -31.23 13.49 1.14
C PHE A 383 -30.37 12.53 1.97
N HIS A 384 -29.61 13.08 2.93
CA HIS A 384 -28.65 12.36 3.76
C HIS A 384 -27.59 11.64 2.91
N ASN A 385 -26.81 12.40 2.13
CA ASN A 385 -25.75 11.87 1.29
C ASN A 385 -24.69 11.18 2.15
N ASN A 386 -24.60 9.86 2.02
CA ASN A 386 -23.76 9.03 2.88
C ASN A 386 -22.64 8.30 2.13
N ALA A 387 -22.61 8.39 0.80
CA ALA A 387 -21.52 7.84 0.01
C ALA A 387 -21.44 8.47 -1.39
N ILE A 388 -20.21 8.56 -1.90
CA ILE A 388 -19.89 9.07 -3.23
C ILE A 388 -19.17 7.98 -4.01
N TRP A 389 -19.63 7.70 -5.23
CA TRP A 389 -18.90 6.89 -6.18
C TRP A 389 -18.69 7.64 -7.49
N TYR A 390 -17.44 7.70 -7.95
CA TYR A 390 -17.12 8.25 -9.26
C TYR A 390 -17.13 7.15 -10.33
N ASP A 391 -17.99 7.31 -11.33
CA ASP A 391 -18.07 6.40 -12.48
C ASP A 391 -17.15 6.91 -13.61
N GLU A 392 -15.97 6.29 -13.71
CA GLU A 392 -14.96 6.62 -14.73
C GLU A 392 -15.45 6.42 -16.17
N ARG A 393 -16.47 5.58 -16.39
CA ARG A 393 -16.91 5.18 -17.74
C ARG A 393 -17.55 6.35 -18.50
N ASP A 394 -18.21 7.25 -17.79
CA ASP A 394 -18.94 8.38 -18.36
C ASP A 394 -18.76 9.70 -17.59
N HIS A 395 -17.81 9.73 -16.64
CA HIS A 395 -17.45 10.93 -15.87
C HIS A 395 -18.64 11.50 -15.08
N SER A 396 -19.22 10.66 -14.23
CA SER A 396 -20.43 10.98 -13.46
C SER A 396 -20.29 10.55 -12.01
N LEU A 397 -21.23 10.98 -11.16
CA LEU A 397 -21.29 10.60 -9.76
C LEU A 397 -22.53 9.75 -9.49
N ILE A 398 -22.34 8.66 -8.75
CA ILE A 398 -23.42 7.89 -8.13
C ILE A 398 -23.41 8.22 -6.64
N LEU A 399 -24.54 8.68 -6.12
CA LEU A 399 -24.67 9.22 -4.78
C LEU A 399 -25.73 8.44 -4.02
N SER A 400 -25.38 8.03 -2.80
CA SER A 400 -26.31 7.33 -1.92
C SER A 400 -26.94 8.31 -0.95
N GLY A 401 -28.22 8.60 -1.15
CA GLY A 401 -29.03 9.36 -0.19
C GLY A 401 -29.81 8.41 0.68
N GLN A 402 -29.44 8.27 1.95
CA GLN A 402 -30.11 7.33 2.87
C GLN A 402 -31.63 7.56 2.95
N ALA A 403 -32.07 8.81 2.77
CA ALA A 403 -33.46 9.22 2.88
C ALA A 403 -34.24 9.26 1.55
N GLN A 404 -33.58 9.09 0.40
CA GLN A 404 -34.21 9.23 -0.93
C GLN A 404 -34.01 8.02 -1.85
N GLY A 405 -32.91 7.28 -1.71
CA GLY A 405 -32.47 6.23 -2.62
C GLY A 405 -31.09 6.54 -3.21
N VAL A 406 -30.74 5.86 -4.30
CA VAL A 406 -29.47 6.10 -5.01
C VAL A 406 -29.74 6.86 -6.30
N VAL A 407 -28.94 7.86 -6.58
CA VAL A 407 -29.07 8.68 -7.79
C VAL A 407 -27.76 8.71 -8.57
N LYS A 408 -27.85 8.91 -9.88
CA LYS A 408 -26.71 9.26 -10.72
C LYS A 408 -26.87 10.65 -11.28
N VAL A 409 -25.83 11.46 -11.17
CA VAL A 409 -25.74 12.80 -11.77
C VAL A 409 -24.50 12.87 -12.66
N ASP A 410 -24.56 13.59 -13.77
CA ASP A 410 -23.34 13.87 -14.54
C ASP A 410 -22.47 14.95 -13.88
N TRP A 411 -21.31 15.21 -14.49
CA TRP A 411 -20.35 16.18 -13.97
C TRP A 411 -20.90 17.61 -13.85
N ASP A 412 -21.90 17.96 -14.66
CA ASP A 412 -22.58 19.26 -14.62
C ASP A 412 -23.80 19.24 -13.67
N ASN A 413 -23.88 18.25 -12.78
CA ASN A 413 -24.94 18.05 -11.79
C ASN A 413 -26.33 17.73 -12.39
N ASN A 414 -26.43 17.33 -13.67
CA ASN A 414 -27.72 16.94 -14.22
C ASN A 414 -28.07 15.52 -13.81
N LEU A 415 -29.28 15.33 -13.29
CA LEU A 415 -29.81 14.01 -12.95
C LEU A 415 -29.85 13.09 -14.18
N LYS A 416 -29.44 11.83 -13.99
CA LYS A 416 -29.48 10.77 -15.01
C LYS A 416 -30.52 9.73 -14.67
N TRP A 417 -30.45 9.14 -13.49
CA TRP A 417 -31.44 8.16 -13.04
C TRP A 417 -31.55 8.10 -11.52
N ILE A 418 -32.64 7.49 -11.06
CA ILE A 418 -32.99 7.29 -9.65
C ILE A 418 -33.30 5.80 -9.44
N LEU A 419 -32.59 5.18 -8.50
CA LEU A 419 -32.88 3.88 -7.92
C LEU A 419 -33.58 4.10 -6.57
N ALA A 420 -34.91 4.07 -6.58
CA ALA A 420 -35.76 4.19 -5.40
C ALA A 420 -37.17 3.65 -5.68
N PRO A 421 -37.91 3.21 -4.64
CA PRO A 421 -39.36 3.08 -4.73
C PRO A 421 -40.00 4.33 -5.35
N HIS A 422 -40.89 4.13 -6.32
CA HIS A 422 -41.50 5.22 -7.10
C HIS A 422 -42.47 6.10 -6.29
N GLU A 423 -42.86 5.68 -5.09
CA GLU A 423 -43.81 6.39 -4.25
C GLU A 423 -43.29 7.77 -3.82
N GLY A 424 -44.14 8.79 -3.91
CA GLY A 424 -43.85 10.16 -3.50
C GLY A 424 -42.99 11.00 -4.46
N TRP A 425 -42.48 10.44 -5.56
CA TRP A 425 -41.73 11.21 -6.56
C TRP A 425 -42.65 12.13 -7.37
N PRO A 426 -42.32 13.42 -7.56
CA PRO A 426 -43.10 14.34 -8.39
C PRO A 426 -43.15 13.90 -9.87
N GLU A 427 -44.12 14.43 -10.62
CA GLU A 427 -44.35 14.08 -12.03
C GLU A 427 -43.11 14.33 -12.91
N GLU A 428 -42.36 15.40 -12.63
CA GLU A 428 -41.16 15.78 -13.39
C GLU A 428 -39.97 14.81 -13.21
N TYR A 429 -40.00 13.94 -12.20
CA TYR A 429 -38.94 12.96 -11.94
C TYR A 429 -39.26 11.56 -12.49
N GLN A 430 -40.47 11.33 -13.02
CA GLN A 430 -40.92 9.99 -13.41
C GLN A 430 -40.05 9.34 -14.49
N ASP A 431 -39.52 10.14 -15.43
CA ASP A 431 -38.66 9.66 -16.50
C ASP A 431 -37.27 9.19 -16.01
N TYR A 432 -36.84 9.66 -14.82
CA TYR A 432 -35.55 9.30 -14.23
C TYR A 432 -35.61 8.02 -13.38
N LEU A 433 -36.81 7.60 -12.96
CA LEU A 433 -36.99 6.41 -12.13
C LEU A 433 -36.66 5.14 -12.92
N LEU A 434 -35.69 4.36 -12.41
CA LEU A 434 -35.36 3.07 -12.98
C LEU A 434 -36.56 2.11 -12.91
N GLN A 435 -36.74 1.35 -13.98
CA GLN A 435 -37.87 0.43 -14.15
C GLN A 435 -37.40 -1.02 -13.96
N PRO A 436 -37.88 -1.74 -12.95
CA PRO A 436 -37.56 -3.16 -12.79
C PRO A 436 -37.93 -3.95 -14.04
N THR A 437 -37.00 -4.73 -14.58
CA THR A 437 -37.26 -5.63 -15.72
C THR A 437 -38.26 -6.73 -15.35
N GLU A 438 -38.24 -7.16 -14.09
CA GLU A 438 -39.19 -8.11 -13.49
C GLU A 438 -39.83 -7.45 -12.25
N ALA A 439 -41.08 -6.99 -12.37
CA ALA A 439 -41.75 -6.31 -11.26
C ALA A 439 -42.13 -7.26 -10.10
N GLU A 440 -42.40 -8.53 -10.38
CA GLU A 440 -42.69 -9.52 -9.33
C GLU A 440 -41.38 -10.00 -8.72
N GLY A 441 -41.18 -9.75 -7.42
CA GLY A 441 -40.02 -10.23 -6.67
C GLY A 441 -38.81 -9.28 -6.65
N PHE A 442 -38.87 -8.14 -7.35
CA PHE A 442 -37.85 -7.10 -7.23
C PHE A 442 -37.97 -6.39 -5.88
N GLU A 443 -36.84 -6.27 -5.18
CA GLU A 443 -36.75 -5.59 -3.89
C GLU A 443 -35.91 -4.33 -4.00
N TRP A 444 -36.51 -3.20 -3.66
CA TRP A 444 -35.80 -1.93 -3.53
C TRP A 444 -34.80 -1.93 -2.37
N VAL A 445 -33.93 -0.93 -2.37
CA VAL A 445 -32.95 -0.67 -1.30
C VAL A 445 -33.50 0.37 -0.34
N TRP A 446 -33.10 0.27 0.93
CA TRP A 446 -33.64 1.09 2.02
C TRP A 446 -32.55 1.50 3.00
N GLY A 447 -32.27 2.81 3.04
CA GLY A 447 -31.23 3.40 3.88
C GLY A 447 -29.82 2.89 3.58
N GLN A 448 -29.57 2.62 2.31
CA GLN A 448 -28.37 2.01 1.76
C GLN A 448 -27.11 2.86 1.91
N HIS A 449 -25.95 2.21 1.75
CA HIS A 449 -24.61 2.81 1.82
C HIS A 449 -23.68 2.21 0.74
N ALA A 450 -22.52 2.84 0.56
CA ALA A 450 -21.37 2.31 -0.20
C ALA A 450 -21.72 1.80 -1.62
N PRO A 451 -22.28 2.63 -2.51
CA PRO A 451 -22.42 2.27 -3.90
C PRO A 451 -21.04 2.12 -4.55
N GLN A 452 -20.90 1.09 -5.38
CA GLN A 452 -19.70 0.81 -6.13
C GLN A 452 -20.06 0.25 -7.51
N VAL A 453 -19.44 0.78 -8.56
CA VAL A 453 -19.52 0.20 -9.91
C VAL A 453 -18.46 -0.88 -10.07
N LEU A 454 -18.89 -2.08 -10.45
CA LEU A 454 -18.03 -3.23 -10.73
C LEU A 454 -17.42 -3.15 -12.13
N PRO A 455 -16.35 -3.90 -12.44
CA PRO A 455 -15.81 -4.01 -13.80
C PRO A 455 -16.83 -4.50 -14.85
N SER A 456 -17.84 -5.26 -14.44
CA SER A 456 -18.99 -5.65 -15.28
C SER A 456 -19.85 -4.46 -15.70
N GLY A 457 -19.77 -3.37 -14.93
CA GLY A 457 -20.61 -2.20 -15.03
C GLY A 457 -21.84 -2.22 -14.12
N ASN A 458 -22.04 -3.29 -13.37
CA ASN A 458 -23.10 -3.43 -12.38
C ASN A 458 -22.84 -2.56 -11.15
N LEU A 459 -23.92 -2.19 -10.46
CA LEU A 459 -23.89 -1.43 -9.22
C LEU A 459 -24.02 -2.38 -8.02
N LEU A 460 -22.98 -2.46 -7.19
CA LEU A 460 -23.02 -3.10 -5.87
C LEU A 460 -23.26 -2.04 -4.80
N LEU A 461 -24.04 -2.37 -3.77
CA LEU A 461 -24.20 -1.52 -2.59
C LEU A 461 -24.62 -2.32 -1.37
N PHE A 462 -24.49 -1.72 -0.17
CA PHE A 462 -24.99 -2.28 1.07
C PHE A 462 -26.39 -1.74 1.37
N ASP A 463 -27.41 -2.58 1.26
CA ASP A 463 -28.80 -2.29 1.61
C ASP A 463 -29.04 -2.61 3.08
N ASN A 464 -29.04 -1.57 3.92
CA ASN A 464 -29.29 -1.71 5.35
C ASN A 464 -30.67 -2.30 5.68
N GLY A 465 -31.68 -2.04 4.85
CA GLY A 465 -33.06 -2.39 5.14
C GLY A 465 -33.76 -1.41 6.08
N PHE A 466 -33.24 -0.18 6.22
CA PHE A 466 -33.82 0.83 7.11
C PHE A 466 -35.16 1.32 6.57
N GLY A 467 -36.24 0.87 7.18
CA GLY A 467 -37.60 1.29 6.82
C GLY A 467 -38.13 0.53 5.62
N ARG A 468 -37.59 -0.68 5.38
CA ARG A 468 -38.00 -1.57 4.30
C ARG A 468 -39.53 -1.68 4.22
N GLU A 469 -40.05 -1.43 3.02
CA GLU A 469 -41.49 -1.39 2.73
C GLU A 469 -42.26 -0.48 3.70
N PHE A 470 -41.71 0.69 4.01
CA PHE A 470 -42.28 1.66 4.96
C PHE A 470 -42.48 1.07 6.37
N GLY A 471 -41.60 0.14 6.77
CA GLY A 471 -41.62 -0.55 8.05
C GLY A 471 -42.58 -1.74 8.12
N ALA A 472 -43.13 -2.20 6.99
CA ALA A 472 -44.06 -3.32 6.93
C ALA A 472 -43.39 -4.70 6.72
N ALA A 473 -42.13 -4.72 6.29
CA ALA A 473 -41.40 -5.94 5.99
C ALA A 473 -40.46 -6.40 7.12
N ASP A 474 -40.00 -7.64 7.02
CA ASP A 474 -38.98 -8.20 7.92
C ASP A 474 -37.65 -7.43 7.80
N GLN A 475 -36.93 -7.34 8.92
CA GLN A 475 -35.68 -6.62 9.02
C GLN A 475 -34.50 -7.52 8.68
N PHE A 476 -33.76 -7.12 7.65
CA PHE A 476 -32.50 -7.73 7.25
C PHE A 476 -31.68 -6.73 6.43
N SER A 477 -30.37 -6.89 6.49
CA SER A 477 -29.43 -6.18 5.63
C SER A 477 -28.86 -7.12 4.58
N ARG A 478 -28.44 -6.58 3.45
CA ARG A 478 -27.82 -7.35 2.37
C ARG A 478 -26.81 -6.51 1.60
N ALA A 479 -25.77 -7.13 1.06
CA ALA A 479 -25.17 -6.59 -0.15
C ALA A 479 -26.03 -7.02 -1.35
N VAL A 480 -26.22 -6.12 -2.30
CA VAL A 480 -27.01 -6.39 -3.51
C VAL A 480 -26.32 -5.79 -4.73
N GLU A 481 -26.29 -6.57 -5.80
CA GLU A 481 -25.74 -6.18 -7.10
C GLU A 481 -26.88 -6.02 -8.10
N PHE A 482 -26.92 -4.87 -8.77
CA PHE A 482 -27.88 -4.54 -9.80
C PHE A 482 -27.20 -4.37 -11.15
N GLU A 483 -27.80 -4.95 -12.19
CA GLU A 483 -27.53 -4.54 -13.56
C GLU A 483 -28.46 -3.36 -13.90
N ILE A 484 -27.88 -2.27 -14.37
CA ILE A 484 -28.60 -1.07 -14.82
C ILE A 484 -28.31 -0.88 -16.30
N VAL A 485 -29.37 -0.83 -17.10
CA VAL A 485 -29.30 -0.52 -18.53
C VAL A 485 -29.96 0.84 -18.73
N GLU A 486 -29.13 1.86 -18.93
CA GLU A 486 -29.58 3.23 -19.17
C GLU A 486 -30.27 3.35 -20.54
N ASN A 487 -31.26 4.23 -20.64
CA ASN A 487 -31.91 4.52 -21.92
C ASN A 487 -30.96 5.25 -22.88
N ASP A 488 -31.22 5.17 -24.19
CA ASP A 488 -30.40 5.81 -25.25
C ASP A 488 -30.23 7.34 -25.08
N ASN A 489 -31.16 8.01 -24.40
CA ASN A 489 -31.10 9.44 -24.11
C ASN A 489 -30.32 9.78 -22.83
N GLY A 490 -29.81 8.78 -22.12
CA GLY A 490 -29.08 8.93 -20.86
C GLY A 490 -29.94 9.28 -19.65
N ILE A 491 -31.28 9.14 -19.75
CA ILE A 491 -32.23 9.44 -18.68
C ILE A 491 -33.06 8.20 -18.34
N GLY A 492 -33.02 7.80 -17.06
CA GLY A 492 -33.67 6.59 -16.58
C GLY A 492 -33.10 5.32 -17.23
N GLY A 493 -33.85 4.23 -17.12
CA GLY A 493 -33.41 2.94 -17.65
C GLY A 493 -34.16 1.78 -17.01
N SER A 494 -33.68 0.58 -17.28
CA SER A 494 -34.16 -0.64 -16.64
C SER A 494 -33.17 -1.17 -15.61
N ILE A 495 -33.68 -1.85 -14.59
CA ILE A 495 -32.87 -2.43 -13.51
C ILE A 495 -33.25 -3.89 -13.24
N SER A 496 -32.27 -4.72 -12.91
CA SER A 496 -32.41 -6.12 -12.50
C SER A 496 -31.50 -6.41 -11.31
N GLU A 497 -32.01 -7.09 -10.28
CA GLU A 497 -31.18 -7.68 -9.23
C GLU A 497 -30.49 -8.93 -9.81
N VAL A 498 -29.16 -8.98 -9.78
CA VAL A 498 -28.38 -10.10 -10.33
C VAL A 498 -27.70 -10.93 -9.25
N TRP A 499 -27.46 -10.35 -8.07
CA TRP A 499 -26.86 -11.04 -6.94
C TRP A 499 -27.23 -10.37 -5.61
N GLN A 500 -27.26 -11.16 -4.53
CA GLN A 500 -27.35 -10.64 -3.17
C GLN A 500 -26.76 -11.61 -2.14
N TYR A 501 -26.40 -11.10 -0.97
CA TYR A 501 -26.01 -11.88 0.20
C TYR A 501 -26.41 -11.16 1.49
N GLY A 502 -26.86 -11.90 2.50
CA GLY A 502 -27.17 -11.37 3.84
C GLY A 502 -28.65 -11.47 4.22
N LYS A 503 -29.58 -11.48 3.26
CA LYS A 503 -31.02 -11.63 3.54
C LYS A 503 -31.33 -12.93 4.28
N GLU A 504 -30.69 -14.02 3.88
CA GLU A 504 -30.79 -15.34 4.50
C GLU A 504 -30.25 -15.39 5.95
N ARG A 505 -29.49 -14.38 6.39
CA ARG A 505 -28.99 -14.27 7.76
C ARG A 505 -29.96 -13.54 8.70
N GLY A 506 -30.99 -12.87 8.16
CA GLY A 506 -32.04 -12.22 8.93
C GLY A 506 -31.52 -11.21 9.96
N GLU A 507 -32.16 -11.17 11.13
CA GLU A 507 -31.86 -10.22 12.21
C GLU A 507 -30.41 -10.30 12.73
N GLU A 508 -29.75 -11.46 12.66
CA GLU A 508 -28.37 -11.61 13.15
C GLU A 508 -27.36 -10.79 12.35
N PHE A 509 -27.65 -10.48 11.10
CA PHE A 509 -26.81 -9.65 10.22
C PHE A 509 -27.42 -8.26 9.95
N PHE A 510 -28.53 -7.93 10.60
CA PHE A 510 -29.22 -6.66 10.37
C PHE A 510 -28.45 -5.50 11.00
N ALA A 511 -27.95 -4.60 10.17
CA ALA A 511 -27.32 -3.35 10.55
C ALA A 511 -28.17 -2.17 10.05
N PRO A 512 -29.00 -1.54 10.91
CA PRO A 512 -29.97 -0.53 10.46
C PRO A 512 -29.36 0.77 9.94
N PHE A 513 -28.12 1.11 10.29
CA PHE A 513 -27.47 2.34 9.85
C PHE A 513 -25.97 2.12 9.81
N ILE A 514 -25.23 2.95 9.05
CA ILE A 514 -23.80 2.71 8.81
C ILE A 514 -23.62 1.35 8.10
N SER A 515 -22.48 1.07 7.46
CA SER A 515 -22.05 -0.23 6.91
C SER A 515 -21.24 0.03 5.65
N ASP A 516 -20.66 -1.03 5.12
CA ASP A 516 -19.83 -0.99 3.93
C ASP A 516 -19.99 -2.23 3.07
N VAL A 517 -19.69 -2.07 1.79
CA VAL A 517 -19.40 -3.20 0.91
C VAL A 517 -18.38 -2.82 -0.15
N ASP A 518 -17.39 -3.68 -0.33
CA ASP A 518 -16.32 -3.52 -1.31
C ASP A 518 -16.19 -4.76 -2.17
N TYR A 519 -15.95 -4.53 -3.46
CA TYR A 519 -15.61 -5.55 -4.44
C TYR A 519 -14.08 -5.60 -4.65
N TYR A 520 -13.51 -6.80 -4.60
CA TYR A 520 -12.09 -7.05 -4.89
C TYR A 520 -11.93 -7.78 -6.24
N PRO A 521 -11.53 -7.07 -7.31
CA PRO A 521 -11.45 -7.66 -8.66
C PRO A 521 -10.45 -8.83 -8.79
N THR A 522 -9.36 -8.80 -8.03
CA THR A 522 -8.31 -9.83 -8.11
C THR A 522 -8.79 -11.20 -7.63
N THR A 523 -9.68 -11.22 -6.64
CA THR A 523 -10.23 -12.44 -6.04
C THR A 523 -11.68 -12.71 -6.45
N ASP A 524 -12.33 -11.74 -7.09
CA ASP A 524 -13.76 -11.74 -7.42
C ASP A 524 -14.65 -11.98 -6.18
N THR A 525 -14.34 -11.26 -5.12
CA THR A 525 -15.03 -11.37 -3.82
C THR A 525 -15.68 -10.06 -3.41
N ARG A 526 -16.69 -10.16 -2.54
CA ARG A 526 -17.34 -9.03 -1.89
C ARG A 526 -17.03 -9.07 -0.40
N PHE A 527 -16.52 -7.99 0.15
CA PHE A 527 -16.31 -7.81 1.58
C PHE A 527 -17.39 -6.89 2.11
N LEU A 528 -18.10 -7.32 3.15
CA LEU A 528 -19.21 -6.60 3.74
C LEU A 528 -18.89 -6.27 5.18
N VAL A 529 -19.34 -5.11 5.63
CA VAL A 529 -19.26 -4.67 7.02
C VAL A 529 -20.65 -4.34 7.52
N ALA A 530 -21.30 -5.25 8.23
CA ALA A 530 -22.53 -4.94 8.97
C ALA A 530 -22.15 -4.20 10.27
N GLY A 531 -22.10 -2.88 10.20
CA GLY A 531 -21.42 -2.04 11.19
C GLY A 531 -22.16 -1.75 12.50
N SER A 532 -23.45 -2.06 12.59
CA SER A 532 -24.32 -1.66 13.69
C SER A 532 -25.29 -2.76 14.15
N THR A 533 -24.86 -4.02 14.16
CA THR A 533 -25.73 -5.17 14.44
C THR A 533 -26.28 -5.19 15.87
N ALA A 534 -25.68 -4.42 16.79
CA ALA A 534 -26.14 -4.29 18.17
C ALA A 534 -27.29 -3.29 18.37
N PHE A 535 -28.11 -3.02 17.35
CA PHE A 535 -29.21 -2.05 17.44
C PHE A 535 -30.50 -2.64 16.87
N SER A 536 -31.56 -2.62 17.68
CA SER A 536 -32.91 -2.92 17.22
C SER A 536 -33.60 -1.67 16.69
N LEU A 537 -34.22 -1.80 15.52
CA LEU A 537 -34.99 -0.73 14.89
C LEU A 537 -36.49 -0.96 15.11
N ASN A 538 -37.16 -0.01 15.77
CA ASN A 538 -38.60 -0.10 16.00
C ASN A 538 -39.31 1.05 15.30
N TYR A 539 -40.33 0.72 14.49
CA TYR A 539 -41.20 1.69 13.84
C TYR A 539 -42.48 1.90 14.65
N VAL A 540 -42.80 3.16 14.92
CA VAL A 540 -44.15 3.56 15.35
C VAL A 540 -44.99 3.90 14.12
N ASP A 541 -44.38 4.61 13.17
CA ASP A 541 -44.87 4.88 11.82
C ASP A 541 -43.66 5.25 10.92
N SER A 542 -43.89 5.61 9.65
CA SER A 542 -42.81 5.96 8.71
C SER A 542 -42.01 7.22 9.11
N ALA A 543 -42.59 8.11 9.92
CA ALA A 543 -41.92 9.32 10.39
C ALA A 543 -41.27 9.15 11.78
N ASN A 544 -41.74 8.19 12.58
CA ASN A 544 -41.32 7.98 13.96
C ASN A 544 -40.70 6.58 14.14
N MET A 545 -39.40 6.57 14.40
CA MET A 545 -38.63 5.34 14.63
C MET A 545 -37.68 5.49 15.82
N THR A 546 -37.31 4.36 16.41
CA THR A 546 -36.39 4.32 17.56
C THR A 546 -35.34 3.25 17.35
N LEU A 547 -34.07 3.64 17.43
CA LEU A 547 -32.93 2.75 17.53
C LEU A 547 -32.65 2.48 19.00
N THR A 548 -32.75 1.21 19.42
CA THR A 548 -32.47 0.79 20.79
C THR A 548 -31.22 -0.09 20.79
N PRO A 549 -30.16 0.26 21.54
CA PRO A 549 -29.01 -0.61 21.67
C PRO A 549 -29.41 -1.95 22.34
N ASP A 550 -28.96 -3.05 21.77
CA ASP A 550 -28.98 -4.37 22.40
C ASP A 550 -27.59 -4.68 22.97
N PRO A 551 -27.39 -4.53 24.29
CA PRO A 551 -26.10 -4.74 24.93
C PRO A 551 -25.70 -6.23 25.01
N THR A 552 -26.43 -7.13 24.36
CA THR A 552 -26.10 -8.56 24.29
C THR A 552 -25.62 -8.99 22.91
N ALA A 553 -25.98 -8.24 21.87
CA ALA A 553 -25.69 -8.53 20.47
C ALA A 553 -24.23 -8.25 20.07
N ILE A 554 -23.80 -8.85 18.97
CA ILE A 554 -22.53 -8.54 18.30
C ILE A 554 -22.63 -7.11 17.75
N GLU A 555 -21.55 -6.33 17.83
CA GLU A 555 -21.55 -4.93 17.42
C GLU A 555 -21.31 -4.75 15.92
N THR A 556 -20.43 -5.58 15.36
CA THR A 556 -20.06 -5.56 13.94
C THR A 556 -19.78 -6.96 13.45
N ILE A 557 -20.21 -7.26 12.23
CA ILE A 557 -19.82 -8.46 11.49
C ILE A 557 -19.12 -8.01 10.21
N MET A 558 -17.88 -8.44 10.03
CA MET A 558 -17.15 -8.32 8.76
C MET A 558 -17.11 -9.67 8.09
N VAL A 559 -17.49 -9.74 6.82
CA VAL A 559 -17.61 -11.01 6.10
C VAL A 559 -17.17 -10.85 4.65
N GLU A 560 -16.34 -11.78 4.17
CA GLU A 560 -15.96 -11.87 2.77
C GLU A 560 -16.63 -13.09 2.13
N VAL A 561 -17.26 -12.89 0.98
CA VAL A 561 -17.92 -13.95 0.21
C VAL A 561 -17.50 -13.93 -1.25
N ASN A 562 -17.51 -15.09 -1.90
CA ASN A 562 -17.37 -15.19 -3.36
C ASN A 562 -18.73 -15.05 -4.07
N GLU A 563 -18.73 -15.08 -5.40
CA GLU A 563 -19.93 -15.06 -6.23
C GLU A 563 -20.93 -16.19 -5.87
N ALA A 564 -20.42 -17.37 -5.53
CA ALA A 564 -21.22 -18.52 -5.08
C ALA A 564 -21.78 -18.39 -3.65
N LYS A 565 -21.54 -17.25 -2.99
CA LYS A 565 -21.97 -16.92 -1.62
C LYS A 565 -21.32 -17.79 -0.54
N GLU A 566 -20.17 -18.39 -0.84
CA GLU A 566 -19.38 -19.11 0.14
C GLU A 566 -18.61 -18.10 1.00
N VAL A 567 -18.68 -18.27 2.32
CA VAL A 567 -17.96 -17.42 3.29
C VAL A 567 -16.48 -17.81 3.29
N LEU A 568 -15.62 -16.86 2.93
CA LEU A 568 -14.17 -17.02 2.85
C LEU A 568 -13.44 -16.44 4.07
N PHE A 569 -14.05 -15.46 4.73
CA PHE A 569 -13.59 -14.84 5.96
C PHE A 569 -14.78 -14.30 6.73
N GLU A 570 -14.77 -14.43 8.06
CA GLU A 570 -15.76 -13.80 8.93
C GLU A 570 -15.11 -13.43 10.27
N ALA A 571 -15.28 -12.18 10.68
CA ALA A 571 -14.84 -11.67 11.97
C ALA A 571 -15.98 -10.90 12.65
N THR A 572 -16.04 -11.00 13.98
CA THR A 572 -17.06 -10.30 14.79
C THR A 572 -16.39 -9.43 15.84
N PHE A 573 -16.97 -8.25 16.07
CA PHE A 573 -16.49 -7.29 17.06
C PHE A 573 -17.44 -7.21 18.25
N SER A 574 -16.86 -7.08 19.44
CA SER A 574 -17.60 -6.88 20.68
C SER A 574 -16.78 -6.07 21.68
N SER A 575 -17.41 -5.14 22.39
CA SER A 575 -16.77 -4.35 23.45
C SER A 575 -17.46 -4.50 24.81
N GLU A 576 -16.82 -3.99 25.86
CA GLU A 576 -17.43 -3.94 27.20
C GLU A 576 -18.66 -3.01 27.17
N GLY A 577 -19.85 -3.59 27.38
CA GLY A 577 -21.14 -2.88 27.27
C GLY A 577 -21.89 -3.10 25.96
N LYS A 578 -21.21 -3.60 24.91
CA LYS A 578 -21.78 -4.04 23.61
C LYS A 578 -22.71 -3.03 22.92
N THR A 579 -22.27 -1.78 22.79
CA THR A 579 -23.03 -0.72 22.08
C THR A 579 -22.18 0.04 21.06
N GLY A 580 -21.01 -0.50 20.71
CA GLY A 580 -20.14 0.01 19.68
C GLY A 580 -20.71 -0.12 18.27
N THR A 581 -20.12 0.63 17.34
CA THR A 581 -20.41 0.56 15.90
C THR A 581 -19.11 0.74 15.12
N THR A 582 -19.03 0.08 13.98
CA THR A 582 -17.96 0.28 13.00
C THR A 582 -18.52 1.07 11.84
N TYR A 583 -17.92 2.23 11.54
CA TYR A 583 -18.43 3.10 10.49
C TYR A 583 -18.30 2.49 9.09
N ARG A 584 -17.07 2.08 8.78
CA ARG A 584 -16.65 1.43 7.55
C ARG A 584 -15.40 0.62 7.87
N ALA A 585 -15.13 -0.39 7.06
CA ALA A 585 -13.86 -1.08 7.13
C ALA A 585 -13.45 -1.60 5.77
N GLU A 586 -12.15 -1.52 5.51
CA GLU A 586 -11.55 -1.79 4.21
C GLU A 586 -10.55 -2.94 4.35
N LYS A 587 -10.65 -3.97 3.51
CA LYS A 587 -9.56 -4.94 3.36
C LYS A 587 -8.55 -4.40 2.35
N LEU A 588 -7.29 -4.31 2.75
CA LEU A 588 -6.22 -3.76 1.92
C LEU A 588 -4.96 -4.64 1.96
N ILE A 589 -4.14 -4.52 0.92
CA ILE A 589 -2.78 -5.04 0.90
C ILE A 589 -1.87 -3.83 1.07
N LEU A 590 -1.22 -3.73 2.23
CA LEU A 590 -0.35 -2.60 2.51
C LEU A 590 0.94 -2.69 1.67
N PHE A 591 1.45 -1.56 1.19
CA PHE A 591 2.67 -1.46 0.35
C PHE A 591 2.61 -2.20 -1.00
N ASN A 592 1.42 -2.38 -1.56
CA ASN A 592 1.22 -2.96 -2.90
C ASN A 592 1.58 -1.99 -4.03
#